data_AF-A0A8S8Y413-F1
#
_entry.id   AF-A0A8S8Y413-F1
#
_cell.length_a   1.000
_cell.length_b   1.000
_cell.length_c   1.000
_cell.angle_alpha   90.00
_cell.angle_beta   90.00
_cell.angle_gamma   90.00
#
_symmetry.space_group_name_H-M   'P 1'
#
loop_
_entity.id
_entity.type
_entity.pdbx_description
1 polymer ?
#
loop_
_entity_poly.entity_id
_entity_poly.type
_entity_poly.pdbx_seq_one_letter_code
_entity_poly.pdbx_strand_id
1 'polypeptide(L)' 'MDISRQLKIASTSGKLLFGQRQAIDACARGEAKCVILAANCSRLH' A
#
# COMPACT_ATOMS: atom_id res chain seq x y z
N MET A 1 -17.03 -0.62 6.65
CA MET A 1 -15.96 0.30 6.22
C MET A 1 -15.87 0.25 4.70
N ASP A 2 -16.03 1.37 4.00
CA ASP A 2 -15.87 1.45 2.54
C ASP A 2 -14.41 1.73 2.21
N ILE A 3 -13.63 0.67 1.99
CA ILE A 3 -12.20 0.73 1.72
C ILE A 3 -11.91 1.48 0.41
N SER A 4 -12.75 1.32 -0.60
CA SER A 4 -12.59 1.98 -1.90
C SER A 4 -12.65 3.50 -1.77
N ARG A 5 -13.62 4.00 -1.00
CA ARG A 5 -13.73 5.44 -0.70
C ARG A 5 -12.53 5.94 0.11
N GLN A 6 -12.08 5.19 1.11
CA GLN A 6 -10.95 5.58 1.95
C GLN A 6 -9.63 5.60 1.18
N LEU A 7 -9.41 4.64 0.27
CA LEU A 7 -8.26 4.63 -0.63
C LEU A 7 -8.26 5.85 -1.56
N LYS A 8 -9.44 6.22 -2.10
CA LYS A 8 -9.56 7.42 -2.94
C LYS A 8 -9.20 8.69 -2.17
N ILE A 9 -9.68 8.82 -0.93
CA ILE A 9 -9.31 9.94 -0.04
C ILE A 9 -7.81 9.92 0.22
N ALA A 10 -7.25 8.79 0.66
CA ALA A 10 -5.82 8.64 0.95
C ALA A 10 -4.93 8.94 -0.27
N SER A 11 -5.41 8.66 -1.49
CA SER A 11 -4.72 9.01 -2.73
C SER A 11 -4.71 10.51 -3.01
N THR A 12 -5.70 11.25 -2.52
CA THR A 12 -5.82 12.71 -2.74
C THR A 12 -5.22 13.55 -1.61
N SER A 13 -5.29 13.07 -0.36
CA SER A 13 -4.88 13.84 0.82
C SER A 13 -3.65 13.29 1.54
N GLY A 14 -3.20 12.08 1.18
CA GLY A 14 -2.09 11.40 1.83
C GLY A 14 -1.02 10.91 0.87
N LYS A 15 -0.14 10.04 1.37
CA LYS A 15 0.92 9.39 0.60
C LYS A 15 0.62 7.91 0.48
N LEU A 16 0.26 7.47 -0.73
CA LEU A 16 0.13 6.07 -1.09
C LEU A 16 1.34 5.63 -1.92
N LEU A 17 1.86 4.45 -1.62
CA LEU A 17 2.91 3.79 -2.40
C LEU A 17 2.29 2.63 -3.18
N PHE A 18 2.75 2.42 -4.41
CA PHE A 18 2.18 1.41 -5.29
C PHE A 18 3.21 0.36 -5.68
N GLY A 19 2.77 -0.89 -5.64
CA GLY A 19 3.58 -2.04 -6.00
C GLY A 19 4.47 -2.57 -4.87
N GLN A 20 4.90 -3.81 -5.04
CA GLN A 20 5.57 -4.58 -4.00
C GLN A 20 6.92 -3.98 -3.59
N ARG A 21 7.73 -3.50 -4.56
CA ARG A 21 9.09 -2.99 -4.27
C ARG A 21 9.06 -1.79 -3.34
N GLN A 22 8.18 -0.81 -3.62
CA GLN A 22 8.04 0.39 -2.79
C GLN A 22 7.47 0.05 -1.42
N ALA A 23 6.54 -0.91 -1.34
CA ALA A 23 5.99 -1.38 -0.08
C ALA A 23 7.06 -2.02 0.80
N ILE A 24 7.88 -2.94 0.26
CA ILE A 24 8.98 -3.59 0.98
C ILE A 24 9.99 -2.55 1.49
N ASP A 25 10.37 -1.63 0.62
CA ASP A 25 11.33 -0.58 0.91
C ASP A 25 10.84 0.39 2.02
N ALA A 26 9.57 0.78 1.99
CA ALA A 26 8.96 1.59 3.03
C ALA A 26 8.76 0.83 4.36
N CYS A 27 8.51 -0.48 4.30
CA CYS A 27 8.49 -1.34 5.47
C CYS A 27 9.88 -1.44 6.11
N ALA A 28 10.93 -1.63 5.30
CA ALA A 28 12.32 -1.72 5.77
C ALA A 28 12.78 -0.42 6.47
N ARG A 29 12.29 0.74 6.00
CA ARG A 29 12.55 2.05 6.64
C ARG A 29 11.64 2.39 7.82
N GLY A 30 10.60 1.59 8.10
CA GLY A 30 9.61 1.91 9.14
C GLY A 30 8.67 3.08 8.79
N GLU A 31 8.63 3.49 7.52
CA GLU A 31 7.76 4.57 7.02
C GLU A 31 6.33 4.08 6.77
N ALA A 32 6.16 2.79 6.44
CA ALA A 32 4.86 2.21 6.16
C ALA A 32 3.99 2.14 7.42
N LYS A 33 2.81 2.79 7.39
CA LYS A 33 1.81 2.75 8.48
C LYS A 33 0.73 1.70 8.28
N CYS A 34 0.47 1.34 7.03
CA CYS A 34 -0.52 0.33 6.64
C CYS A 34 -0.10 -0.26 5.29
N VAL A 35 -0.23 -1.58 5.14
CA VAL A 35 0.04 -2.29 3.89
C VAL A 35 -1.21 -3.05 3.48
N ILE A 36 -1.68 -2.81 2.27
CA ILE A 36 -2.83 -3.50 1.69
C ILE A 36 -2.31 -4.34 0.53
N LEU A 37 -2.55 -5.66 0.61
CA LEU A 37 -2.13 -6.62 -0.39
C LEU A 37 -3.37 -7.26 -1.03
N ALA A 38 -3.36 -7.40 -2.36
CA ALA A 38 -4.39 -8.18 -3.02
C ALA A 38 -4.13 -9.67 -2.77
N ALA A 39 -5.19 -10.44 -2.54
CA ALA A 39 -5.08 -11.88 -2.25
C ALA A 39 -4.41 -12.67 -3.38
N ASN A 40 -4.42 -12.14 -4.60
CA ASN A 40 -3.83 -12.72 -5.80
C ASN A 40 -2.48 -12.10 -6.21
N CYS A 41 -1.81 -11.36 -5.32
CA CYS A 41 -0.46 -10.85 -5.62
C CYS A 41 0.48 -12.02 -5.91
N SER A 42 1.11 -12.00 -7.10
CA SER A 42 2.12 -13.00 -7.47
C SER A 42 3.31 -12.89 -6.51
N ARG A 43 3.86 -14.03 -6.12
CA ARG A 43 5.14 -14.04 -5.42
C ARG A 43 6.23 -13.67 -6.43
N LEU A 44 7.13 -12.78 -6.02
CA LEU A 44 8.39 -12.59 -6.71
C LEU A 44 9.06 -13.98 -6.76
N HIS A 45 9.35 -14.47 -7.98
CA HIS A 45 10.23 -15.61 -8.19
C HIS A 45 11.64 -15.10 -8.44
#